data_AF-A0A955XP20-F1
#
_entry.id   AF-A0A955XP20-F1
#
_cell.length_a   1.000
_cell.length_b   1.000
_cell.length_c   1.000
_cell.angle_alpha   90.00
_cell.angle_beta   90.00
_cell.angle_gamma   90.00
#
_symmetry.space_group_name_H-M   'P 1'
#
loop_
_entity.id
_entity.type
_entity.pdbx_description
1 polymer ?
#
loop_
_entity_poly.entity_id
_entity_poly.type
_entity_poly.pdbx_seq_one_letter_code
_entity_poly.pdbx_strand_id
1 'polypeptide(L)'
;MNAFAALLAAAASVFALFGLAGAIRRETDPTRRPWTTTLPVLGGKEPGPHAWHRYHVRYYPMTLLFLAFEMEMMFMYPWAVVYVREGAKALVEMGMFLGILAIGILYAWREGALRWQ
;
A
#
# COMPACT_ATOMS: atom_id res chain seq x y z
N MET A 1 13.15 -29.66 -4.96
CA MET A 1 11.78 -29.24 -5.33
C MET A 1 11.87 -27.82 -5.84
N ASN A 2 11.55 -27.56 -7.11
CA ASN A 2 11.87 -26.28 -7.76
C ASN A 2 10.97 -25.15 -7.23
N ALA A 3 11.51 -23.94 -7.07
CA ALA A 3 10.75 -22.77 -6.58
C ALA A 3 9.43 -22.54 -7.34
N PHE A 4 9.44 -22.80 -8.64
CA PHE A 4 8.23 -22.75 -9.48
C PHE A 4 7.15 -23.77 -9.05
N ALA A 5 7.55 -25.00 -8.72
CA ALA A 5 6.62 -26.02 -8.24
C ALA A 5 6.03 -25.66 -6.87
N ALA A 6 6.82 -25.01 -5.99
CA ALA A 6 6.34 -24.52 -4.70
C ALA A 6 5.30 -23.39 -4.87
N LEU A 7 5.53 -22.47 -5.80
CA LEU A 7 4.57 -21.39 -6.10
C LEU A 7 3.25 -21.93 -6.69
N LEU A 8 3.32 -22.89 -7.61
CA LEU A 8 2.11 -23.53 -8.16
C LEU A 8 1.32 -24.29 -7.10
N ALA A 9 2.00 -25.01 -6.21
CA ALA A 9 1.35 -25.71 -5.11
C ALA A 9 0.67 -24.73 -4.13
N ALA A 10 1.30 -23.60 -3.82
CA ALA A 10 0.72 -22.56 -2.96
C ALA A 10 -0.50 -21.88 -3.62
N ALA A 11 -0.45 -21.60 -4.92
CA ALA A 11 -1.60 -21.07 -5.64
C ALA A 11 -2.75 -22.09 -5.66
N ALA A 12 -2.46 -23.35 -5.99
CA ALA A 12 -3.44 -24.42 -6.02
C ALA A 12 -4.09 -24.66 -4.66
N SER A 13 -3.34 -24.58 -3.56
CA SER A 13 -3.89 -24.72 -2.21
C SER A 13 -4.84 -23.57 -1.86
N VAL A 14 -4.50 -22.32 -2.23
CA VAL A 14 -5.41 -21.18 -2.05
C VAL A 14 -6.71 -21.38 -2.83
N PHE A 15 -6.64 -21.77 -4.11
CA PHE A 15 -7.82 -22.05 -4.92
C PHE A 15 -8.66 -23.20 -4.36
N ALA A 16 -8.02 -24.28 -3.90
CA ALA A 16 -8.70 -25.41 -3.28
C ALA A 16 -9.41 -24.99 -1.98
N LEU A 17 -8.79 -24.15 -1.15
CA LEU A 17 -9.39 -23.61 0.06
C LEU A 17 -10.60 -22.72 -0.24
N PHE A 18 -10.51 -21.84 -1.24
CA PHE A 18 -11.65 -21.02 -1.68
C PHE A 18 -12.79 -21.87 -2.24
N GLY A 19 -12.47 -22.91 -3.01
CA GLY A 19 -13.45 -23.85 -3.56
C GLY A 19 -14.17 -24.65 -2.46
N LEU A 20 -13.40 -25.19 -1.51
CA LEU A 20 -13.92 -25.92 -0.36
C LEU A 20 -14.78 -25.03 0.54
N ALA A 21 -14.32 -23.80 0.84
CA ALA A 21 -15.11 -22.82 1.59
C ALA A 21 -16.42 -22.47 0.87
N GLY A 22 -16.38 -22.37 -0.46
CA GLY A 22 -17.58 -22.17 -1.30
C GLY A 22 -18.54 -23.36 -1.25
N ALA A 23 -18.04 -24.59 -1.30
CA ALA A 23 -18.84 -25.81 -1.21
C ALA A 23 -19.52 -25.94 0.17
N ILE A 24 -18.75 -25.75 1.25
CA ILE A 24 -19.28 -25.74 2.63
C ILE A 24 -20.34 -24.65 2.79
N ARG A 25 -20.08 -23.44 2.25
CA ARG A 25 -21.04 -22.35 2.31
C ARG A 25 -22.35 -22.68 1.59
N ARG A 26 -22.32 -23.37 0.44
CA ARG A 26 -23.54 -23.77 -0.29
C ARG A 26 -24.41 -24.75 0.50
N GLU A 27 -23.80 -25.65 1.25
CA GLU A 27 -24.50 -26.67 2.02
C GLU A 27 -24.97 -26.16 3.39
N THR A 28 -24.26 -25.20 3.97
CA THR A 28 -24.56 -24.65 5.31
C THR A 28 -25.45 -23.41 5.27
N ASP A 29 -25.78 -22.83 4.10
CA ASP A 29 -26.57 -21.59 4.00
C ASP A 29 -28.08 -21.86 4.22
N PRO A 30 -28.61 -21.70 5.44
CA PRO A 30 -29.98 -22.03 5.76
C PRO A 30 -30.77 -20.75 5.49
N THR A 31 -31.19 -20.54 4.25
CA THR A 31 -32.04 -19.44 3.79
C THR A 31 -31.42 -18.03 3.82
N ARG A 32 -31.46 -17.39 2.64
CA ARG A 32 -31.76 -15.96 2.43
C ARG A 32 -31.71 -15.13 3.71
N ARG A 33 -30.49 -14.74 4.09
CA ARG A 33 -30.27 -13.79 5.18
C ARG A 33 -31.22 -12.60 5.00
N PRO A 34 -31.99 -12.21 6.03
CA PRO A 34 -32.81 -11.00 5.96
C PRO A 34 -31.90 -9.83 5.57
N TRP A 35 -32.41 -8.87 4.80
CA TRP A 35 -31.63 -7.74 4.26
C TRP A 35 -30.79 -7.04 5.35
N THR A 36 -31.24 -7.07 6.61
CA THR A 36 -30.54 -6.57 7.79
C THR A 36 -29.17 -7.21 8.04
N THR A 37 -28.95 -8.47 7.67
CA THR A 37 -27.67 -9.19 7.86
C THR A 37 -26.72 -9.02 6.66
N THR A 38 -27.21 -8.47 5.54
CA THR A 38 -26.38 -8.12 4.37
C THR A 38 -25.90 -6.67 4.37
N LEU A 39 -26.39 -5.85 5.31
CA LEU A 39 -25.94 -4.47 5.47
C LEU A 39 -24.55 -4.41 6.11
N PRO A 40 -23.76 -3.36 5.81
CA PRO A 40 -22.50 -3.10 6.51
C PRO A 40 -22.73 -2.99 8.03
N VAL A 41 -21.76 -3.42 8.83
CA VAL A 41 -21.81 -3.25 10.28
C VAL A 41 -21.61 -1.78 10.62
N LEU A 42 -22.70 -1.09 10.98
CA LEU A 42 -22.74 0.36 11.18
C LEU A 42 -22.98 0.78 12.63
N GLY A 43 -22.82 -0.14 13.59
CA GLY A 43 -23.04 0.13 15.02
C GLY A 43 -24.47 0.57 15.36
N GLY A 44 -25.47 0.08 14.61
CA GLY A 44 -26.88 0.44 14.77
C GLY A 44 -27.33 1.68 13.97
N LYS A 45 -26.44 2.30 13.19
CA LYS A 45 -26.80 3.40 12.27
C LYS A 45 -27.31 2.86 10.93
N GLU A 46 -28.20 3.63 10.29
CA GLU A 46 -28.63 3.33 8.93
C GLU A 46 -27.50 3.51 7.91
N PRO A 47 -27.50 2.78 6.78
CA PRO A 47 -26.50 2.94 5.72
C PRO A 47 -26.41 4.38 5.24
N GLY A 48 -25.18 4.92 5.27
CA GLY A 48 -24.88 6.24 4.74
C GLY A 48 -24.94 6.29 3.20
N PRO A 49 -24.40 7.37 2.60
CA PRO A 49 -24.30 7.49 1.14
C PRO A 49 -23.66 6.24 0.51
N HIS A 50 -24.03 5.95 -0.73
CA HIS A 50 -23.51 4.81 -1.48
C HIS A 50 -21.98 4.76 -1.46
N ALA A 51 -21.39 3.56 -1.49
CA ALA A 51 -19.93 3.36 -1.39
C ALA A 51 -19.11 4.09 -2.48
N TRP A 52 -19.74 4.46 -3.59
CA TRP A 52 -19.12 5.24 -4.68
C TRP A 52 -19.26 6.76 -4.52
N HIS A 53 -19.79 7.22 -3.40
CA HIS A 53 -19.82 8.63 -3.08
C HIS A 53 -18.39 9.18 -2.98
N ARG A 54 -18.17 10.38 -3.53
CA ARG A 54 -16.86 11.02 -3.47
C ARG A 54 -16.52 11.33 -2.02
N TYR A 55 -15.40 10.78 -1.56
CA TYR A 55 -14.82 11.10 -0.27
C TYR A 55 -13.65 12.06 -0.47
N HIS A 56 -13.63 13.16 0.27
CA HIS A 56 -12.51 14.10 0.22
C HIS A 56 -11.34 13.53 1.02
N VAL A 57 -10.43 12.89 0.31
CA VAL A 57 -9.17 12.38 0.84
C VAL A 57 -8.26 13.57 1.18
N ARG A 58 -8.02 13.82 2.47
CA ARG A 58 -7.13 14.90 2.94
C ARG A 58 -5.66 14.49 3.07
N TYR A 59 -5.35 13.20 2.93
CA TYR A 59 -4.00 12.65 3.08
C TYR A 59 -3.17 12.62 1.77
N TYR A 60 -3.67 13.20 0.67
CA TYR A 60 -2.95 13.20 -0.60
C TYR A 60 -1.55 13.86 -0.56
N PRO A 61 -1.26 14.94 0.22
CA PRO A 61 0.08 15.51 0.26
C PRO A 61 1.08 14.54 0.90
N MET A 62 0.65 13.80 1.91
CA MET A 62 1.44 12.75 2.56
C MET A 62 1.73 11.60 1.57
N THR A 63 0.74 11.20 0.76
CA THR A 63 0.93 10.17 -0.26
C THR A 63 1.91 10.60 -1.35
N LEU A 64 1.79 11.83 -1.85
CA LEU A 64 2.72 12.36 -2.85
C LEU A 64 4.14 12.50 -2.29
N LEU A 65 4.29 12.92 -1.03
CA LEU A 65 5.59 12.97 -0.36
C LEU A 65 6.19 11.58 -0.19
N PHE A 66 5.39 10.60 0.24
CA PHE A 66 5.81 9.21 0.37
C PHE A 66 6.26 8.64 -0.98
N LEU A 67 5.51 8.88 -2.05
CA LEU A 67 5.86 8.43 -3.39
C LEU A 67 7.18 9.06 -3.87
N ALA A 68 7.39 10.36 -3.62
CA ALA A 68 8.64 11.03 -3.95
C ALA A 68 9.82 10.42 -3.18
N PHE A 69 9.63 10.08 -1.90
CA PHE A 69 10.64 9.43 -1.07
C PHE A 69 10.91 7.98 -1.49
N GLU A 70 9.89 7.20 -1.89
CA GLU A 70 10.12 5.84 -2.40
C GLU A 70 11.01 5.82 -3.65
N MET A 71 10.88 6.83 -4.51
CA MET A 71 11.73 6.96 -5.69
C MET A 71 13.21 7.19 -5.32
N GLU A 72 13.51 7.82 -4.18
CA GLU A 72 14.87 8.01 -3.68
C GLU A 72 15.60 6.67 -3.47
N MET A 73 14.91 5.69 -2.89
CA MET A 73 15.47 4.36 -2.63
C MET A 73 15.87 3.66 -3.93
N MET A 74 15.12 3.87 -5.02
CA MET A 74 15.47 3.33 -6.33
C MET A 74 16.81 3.89 -6.84
N PHE A 75 17.18 5.11 -6.49
CA PHE A 75 18.47 5.73 -6.84
C PHE A 75 19.61 5.34 -5.88
N MET A 76 19.30 5.02 -4.62
CA MET A 76 20.32 4.59 -3.65
C MET A 76 20.94 3.23 -3.99
N TYR A 77 20.17 2.29 -4.54
CA TYR A 77 20.68 0.97 -4.93
C TYR A 77 21.82 1.02 -5.97
N PRO A 78 21.65 1.64 -7.15
CA PRO A 78 22.73 1.74 -8.13
C PRO A 78 23.89 2.60 -7.63
N TRP A 79 23.61 3.65 -6.86
CA TRP A 79 24.67 4.47 -6.25
C TRP A 79 25.59 3.66 -5.33
N ALA A 80 25.04 2.77 -4.49
CA ALA A 80 25.85 1.94 -3.61
C ALA A 80 26.84 1.06 -4.37
N VAL A 81 26.48 0.62 -5.59
CA VAL A 81 27.37 -0.13 -6.49
C VAL A 81 28.45 0.79 -7.08
N VAL A 82 28.08 2.01 -7.51
CA VAL A 82 29.01 3.00 -8.09
C VAL A 82 30.01 3.52 -7.06
N TYR A 83 29.61 3.64 -5.79
CA TYR A 83 30.45 4.10 -4.69
C TYR A 83 31.75 3.31 -4.57
N VAL A 84 31.73 2.00 -4.86
CA VAL A 84 32.92 1.14 -4.82
C VAL A 84 34.01 1.62 -5.79
N ARG A 85 33.63 2.24 -6.92
CA ARG A 85 34.57 2.73 -7.95
C ARG A 85 34.93 4.20 -7.77
N GLU A 86 33.95 5.02 -7.44
CA GLU A 86 34.08 6.49 -7.43
C GLU A 86 34.36 7.08 -6.03
N GLY A 87 34.18 6.29 -4.97
CA GLY A 87 34.48 6.66 -3.59
C GLY A 87 33.83 7.98 -3.15
N ALA A 88 34.67 8.93 -2.72
CA ALA A 88 34.22 10.21 -2.15
C ALA A 88 33.41 11.09 -3.11
N LYS A 89 33.66 11.00 -4.43
CA LYS A 89 32.90 11.77 -5.42
C LYS A 89 31.43 11.34 -5.45
N ALA A 90 31.20 10.03 -5.52
CA ALA A 90 29.85 9.47 -5.45
C ALA A 90 29.18 9.81 -4.12
N LEU A 91 29.93 9.86 -3.00
CA LEU A 91 29.38 10.27 -1.71
C LEU A 91 28.83 11.71 -1.73
N VAL A 92 29.56 12.64 -2.34
CA VAL A 92 29.12 14.05 -2.47
C VAL A 92 27.89 14.15 -3.36
N GLU A 93 27.87 13.43 -4.48
CA GLU A 93 26.72 13.41 -5.40
C GLU A 93 25.44 12.89 -4.71
N MET A 94 25.54 11.80 -3.94
CA MET A 94 24.42 11.28 -3.16
C MET A 94 24.03 12.22 -2.01
N GLY A 95 25.01 12.80 -1.31
CA GLY A 95 24.73 13.80 -0.27
C GLY A 95 23.97 15.01 -0.83
N MET A 96 24.32 15.48 -2.03
CA MET A 96 23.61 16.56 -2.72
C MET A 96 22.18 16.14 -3.09
N PHE A 97 22.01 14.94 -3.64
CA PHE A 97 20.69 14.38 -3.98
C PHE A 97 19.77 14.31 -2.75
N LEU A 98 20.24 13.69 -1.67
CA LEU A 98 19.54 13.63 -0.38
C LEU A 98 19.25 15.02 0.19
N GLY A 99 20.19 15.96 0.03
CA GLY A 99 20.02 17.35 0.47
C GLY A 99 18.85 18.05 -0.24
N ILE A 100 18.70 17.86 -1.55
CA ILE A 100 17.59 18.43 -2.33
C ILE A 100 16.24 17.86 -1.87
N LEU A 101 16.17 16.54 -1.65
CA LEU A 101 14.98 15.87 -1.12
C LEU A 101 14.62 16.34 0.30
N ALA A 102 15.62 16.45 1.17
CA ALA A 102 15.47 16.96 2.52
C ALA A 102 14.90 18.39 2.53
N ILE A 103 15.32 19.26 1.61
CA ILE A 103 14.73 20.60 1.44
C ILE A 103 13.25 20.51 1.05
N GLY A 104 12.88 19.58 0.16
CA GLY A 104 11.49 19.33 -0.21
C GLY A 104 10.62 18.92 1.00
N ILE A 105 11.12 18.02 1.84
CA ILE A 105 10.46 17.61 3.09
C ILE A 105 10.34 18.80 4.05
N LEU A 106 11.43 19.56 4.23
CA LEU A 106 11.46 20.73 5.12
C LEU A 106 10.43 21.77 4.69
N TYR A 107 10.31 22.01 3.39
CA TYR A 107 9.29 22.89 2.80
C TYR A 107 7.87 22.38 3.09
N ALA A 108 7.60 21.10 2.81
CA ALA A 108 6.29 20.50 3.07
C ALA A 108 5.90 20.56 4.56
N TRP A 109 6.88 20.40 5.46
CA TRP A 109 6.66 20.54 6.89
C TRP A 109 6.32 21.98 7.28
N ARG A 110 7.07 22.96 6.75
CA ARG A 110 6.81 24.39 6.98
C ARG A 110 5.41 24.79 6.51
N GLU A 111 4.95 24.29 5.36
CA GLU A 111 3.62 24.57 4.82
C GLU A 111 2.50 23.85 5.60
N GLY A 112 2.85 23.00 6.55
CA GLY A 112 1.88 22.24 7.34
C GLY A 112 1.21 21.13 6.55
N ALA A 113 1.77 20.70 5.41
CA ALA A 113 1.24 19.60 4.59
C ALA A 113 1.24 18.26 5.34
N LEU A 114 2.00 18.16 6.43
CA LEU A 114 2.07 17.01 7.34
C LEU A 114 1.05 17.06 8.48
N ARG A 115 0.25 18.14 8.60
CA ARG A 115 -0.75 18.26 9.65
C ARG A 115 -1.97 17.41 9.30
N TRP A 116 -2.31 16.50 10.19
CA TRP A 116 -3.52 15.70 10.10
C TRP A 116 -4.72 16.57 10.51
N GLN A 117 -5.75 16.64 9.66
CA GLN A 117 -7.03 17.31 9.91
C GLN A 117 -8.18 16.32 9.86
#